data_AF-A0A8K9UFC5-F1
#
_entry.id   AF-A0A8K9UFC5-F1
#
_cell.length_a   1.000
_cell.length_b   1.000
_cell.length_c   1.000
_cell.angle_alpha   90.00
_cell.angle_beta   90.00
_cell.angle_gamma   90.00
#
_symmetry.space_group_name_H-M   'P 1'
#
loop_
_entity.id
_entity.type
_entity.pdbx_description
1 polymer ?
#
loop_
_entity_poly.entity_id
_entity_poly.type
_entity_poly.pdbx_seq_one_letter_code
_entity_poly.pdbx_strand_id
1 'polypeptide(L)'
;WSKKKISQCKIRLLITFQVSCPGVHLPAKDDIYLSVCFMSQYRKSVCLPPVFPLLFREKMRFEKVFHYAVDPGDVAEMLECMLYLIYLLASGGWWGEL
;
A
#
# COMPACT_ATOMS: atom_id res chain seq x y z
N TRP A 1 16.12 35.84 -7.28
CA TRP A 1 15.93 34.55 -7.96
C TRP A 1 15.03 33.68 -7.09
N SER A 2 13.81 33.42 -7.57
CA SER A 2 12.66 32.99 -6.76
C SER A 2 12.70 31.51 -6.32
N LYS A 3 12.06 31.28 -5.18
CA LYS A 3 12.11 30.10 -4.31
C LYS A 3 11.66 28.80 -5.01
N LYS A 4 12.48 27.74 -4.92
CA LYS A 4 12.07 26.35 -5.20
C LYS A 4 10.92 25.98 -4.27
N LYS A 5 9.71 25.80 -4.82
CA LYS A 5 8.56 25.36 -4.06
C LYS A 5 8.54 23.84 -4.06
N ILE A 6 9.16 23.26 -3.05
CA ILE A 6 9.13 21.83 -2.79
C ILE A 6 7.69 21.46 -2.44
N SER A 7 6.96 20.81 -3.35
CA SER A 7 5.58 20.39 -3.12
C SER A 7 5.58 19.08 -2.31
N GLN A 8 5.23 19.20 -1.04
CA GLN A 8 4.92 18.03 -0.22
C GLN A 8 3.47 17.63 -0.47
N CYS A 9 3.24 16.38 -0.83
CA CYS A 9 1.91 15.84 -1.05
C CYS A 9 1.64 14.72 -0.06
N LYS A 10 0.49 14.84 0.60
CA LYS A 10 0.00 13.91 1.62
C LYS A 10 -1.23 13.25 1.08
N ILE A 11 -1.14 11.96 0.75
CA ILE A 11 -2.24 11.18 0.19
C ILE A 11 -2.71 10.19 1.23
N ARG A 12 -4.03 10.14 1.42
CA ARG A 12 -4.69 9.15 2.26
C ARG A 12 -5.41 8.17 1.35
N LEU A 13 -4.95 6.93 1.37
CA LEU A 13 -5.63 5.82 0.71
C LEU A 13 -6.60 5.17 1.70
N LEU A 14 -7.84 5.00 1.27
CA LEU A 14 -8.86 4.26 1.99
C LEU A 14 -8.98 2.89 1.33
N ILE A 15 -8.56 1.85 2.03
CA ILE A 15 -8.53 0.48 1.53
C ILE A 15 -9.72 -0.23 2.16
N THR A 16 -10.68 -0.60 1.33
CA THR A 16 -11.82 -1.42 1.72
C THR A 16 -11.91 -2.59 0.76
N PHE A 17 -11.40 -3.75 1.18
CA PHE A 17 -11.46 -4.98 0.38
C PHE A 17 -11.97 -6.14 1.22
N GLN A 18 -12.71 -7.00 0.55
CA GLN A 18 -13.13 -8.29 1.07
C GLN A 18 -12.51 -9.37 0.18
N VAL A 19 -11.70 -10.25 0.77
CA VAL A 19 -11.19 -11.42 0.08
C VAL A 19 -12.01 -12.61 0.54
N SER A 20 -12.69 -13.26 -0.41
CA SER A 20 -13.49 -14.46 -0.17
C SER A 20 -12.95 -15.59 -1.03
N CYS A 21 -12.53 -16.69 -0.41
CA CYS A 21 -12.04 -17.87 -1.10
C CYS A 21 -12.77 -19.12 -0.55
N PRO A 22 -13.89 -19.54 -1.16
CA PRO A 22 -14.62 -20.72 -0.70
C PRO A 22 -13.80 -22.00 -0.94
N GLY A 23 -13.80 -22.90 0.04
CA GLY A 23 -13.10 -24.21 -0.07
C GLY A 23 -11.59 -24.16 0.14
N VAL A 24 -11.01 -22.99 0.43
CA VAL A 24 -9.59 -22.85 0.75
C VAL A 24 -9.43 -22.79 2.26
N HIS A 25 -8.69 -23.77 2.80
CA HIS A 25 -8.19 -23.70 4.16
C HIS A 25 -6.74 -23.21 4.09
N LEU A 26 -6.46 -22.04 4.65
CA LEU A 26 -5.09 -21.53 4.69
C LEU A 26 -4.32 -22.36 5.72
N PRO A 27 -3.31 -23.15 5.30
CA PRO A 27 -2.63 -24.09 6.18
C PRO A 27 -1.69 -23.39 7.18
N ALA A 28 -1.59 -22.07 7.12
CA ALA A 28 -0.65 -21.29 7.93
C ALA A 28 -1.30 -20.87 9.26
N LYS A 29 -0.53 -21.03 10.34
CA LYS A 29 -0.84 -20.51 11.68
C LYS A 29 -0.61 -18.99 11.77
N ASP A 30 -0.10 -18.39 10.70
CA ASP A 30 0.35 -17.01 10.63
C ASP A 30 -0.76 -16.09 10.15
N ASP A 31 -0.81 -14.89 10.73
CA ASP A 31 -1.74 -13.86 10.33
C ASP A 31 -1.45 -13.35 8.91
N ILE A 32 -2.46 -12.78 8.27
CA ILE A 32 -2.39 -12.27 6.91
C ILE A 32 -2.48 -10.75 6.92
N TYR A 33 -1.71 -10.09 6.08
CA TYR A 33 -1.79 -8.66 5.88
C TYR A 33 -1.79 -8.30 4.39
N LEU A 34 -2.34 -7.13 4.09
CA LEU A 34 -2.18 -6.47 2.81
C LEU A 34 -0.91 -5.64 2.82
N SER A 35 -0.18 -5.74 1.73
CA SER A 35 1.03 -5.00 1.46
C SER A 35 0.77 -4.09 0.27
N VAL A 36 0.82 -2.78 0.50
CA VAL A 36 0.59 -1.76 -0.52
C VAL A 36 1.88 -1.04 -0.84
N CYS A 37 2.28 -1.13 -2.10
CA CYS A 37 3.31 -0.28 -2.67
C CYS A 37 2.64 0.88 -3.41
N PHE A 38 2.92 2.10 -2.96
CA PHE A 38 2.42 3.32 -3.58
C PHE A 38 3.42 4.45 -3.38
N MET A 39 3.63 5.29 -4.41
CA MET A 39 4.60 6.38 -4.37
C MET A 39 6.02 5.97 -3.96
N SER A 40 6.46 4.76 -4.34
CA SER A 40 7.75 4.17 -3.91
C SER A 40 7.86 3.94 -2.40
N GLN A 41 6.74 3.98 -1.68
CA GLN A 41 6.64 3.64 -0.28
C GLN A 41 5.87 2.35 -0.12
N TYR A 42 6.29 1.58 0.86
CA TYR A 42 5.67 0.31 1.20
C TYR A 42 4.97 0.43 2.54
N ARG A 43 3.70 0.02 2.60
CA ARG A 43 2.89 0.00 3.84
C ARG A 43 2.19 -1.33 3.98
N LYS A 44 2.17 -1.86 5.21
CA LYS A 44 1.43 -3.07 5.57
C LYS A 44 0.15 -2.68 6.30
N SER A 45 -0.91 -3.44 6.10
CA SER A 45 -2.09 -3.39 6.93
C SER A 45 -1.81 -4.05 8.28
N VAL A 46 -2.79 -3.94 9.18
CA VAL A 46 -2.87 -4.85 10.33
C VAL A 46 -2.92 -6.31 9.87
N CYS A 47 -2.33 -7.17 10.69
CA CYS A 47 -2.44 -8.61 10.57
C CYS A 47 -3.86 -9.06 10.94
N LEU A 48 -4.47 -9.91 10.13
CA LEU A 48 -5.77 -10.54 10.34
C LEU A 48 -5.61 -12.05 10.43
N PRO A 49 -6.41 -12.75 11.23
CA PRO A 49 -6.37 -14.21 11.25
C PRO A 49 -6.66 -14.77 9.85
N PRO A 50 -6.08 -15.93 9.48
CA PRO A 50 -6.20 -16.54 8.16
C PRO A 50 -7.56 -17.23 7.95
N VAL A 51 -8.65 -16.58 8.34
CA VAL A 51 -10.03 -17.06 8.30
C VAL A 51 -10.82 -16.22 7.31
N PHE A 52 -11.36 -16.88 6.27
CA PHE A 52 -12.18 -16.20 5.28
C PHE A 52 -13.60 -15.93 5.78
N PRO A 53 -14.24 -14.83 5.34
CA PRO A 53 -13.68 -13.79 4.46
C PRO A 53 -12.75 -12.82 5.19
N LEU A 54 -11.63 -12.45 4.55
CA LEU A 54 -10.70 -11.45 5.09
C LEU A 54 -11.24 -10.06 4.79
N LEU A 55 -11.46 -9.26 5.83
CA LEU A 55 -12.02 -7.92 5.73
C LEU A 55 -10.96 -6.87 6.09
N PHE A 56 -10.40 -6.23 5.08
CA PHE A 56 -9.47 -5.12 5.27
C PHE A 56 -10.22 -3.79 5.17
N ARG A 57 -10.26 -3.05 6.28
CA ARG A 57 -10.89 -1.71 6.38
C ARG A 57 -9.91 -0.73 7.00
N GLU A 58 -8.92 -0.32 6.23
CA GLU A 58 -7.79 0.44 6.75
C GLU A 58 -7.53 1.73 5.98
N LYS A 59 -7.01 2.73 6.71
CA LYS A 59 -6.58 4.00 6.15
C LYS A 59 -5.06 4.06 6.16
N MET A 60 -4.46 4.09 4.98
CA MET A 60 -3.01 4.22 4.84
C MET A 60 -2.65 5.64 4.40
N ARG A 61 -1.59 6.20 4.99
CA ARG A 61 -1.08 7.53 4.65
C ARG A 61 0.28 7.41 3.97
N PHE A 62 0.39 8.06 2.83
CA PHE A 62 1.60 8.14 2.02
C PHE A 62 1.99 9.60 1.87
N GLU A 63 3.28 9.89 2.05
CA GLU A 63 3.81 11.24 1.91
C GLU A 63 4.99 11.22 0.96
N LYS A 64 4.94 12.03 -0.10
CA LYS A 64 6.07 12.17 -1.01
C LYS A 64 6.35 13.63 -1.24
N VAL A 65 7.63 13.90 -1.35
CA VAL A 65 8.14 15.18 -1.80
C VAL A 65 8.40 15.07 -3.30
N PHE A 66 7.71 15.90 -4.09
CA PHE A 66 7.89 15.96 -5.53
C PHE A 66 8.91 17.04 -5.86
N HIS A 67 10.18 16.64 -5.98
CA HIS A 67 11.29 17.57 -6.21
C HIS A 67 11.26 18.28 -7.56
N TYR A 68 10.54 17.71 -8.53
CA TYR A 68 10.47 18.19 -9.92
C TYR A 68 9.11 18.76 -10.31
N ALA A 69 8.12 18.68 -9.42
CA ALA A 69 6.83 19.29 -9.69
C ALA A 69 6.93 20.81 -9.50
N VAL A 70 6.57 21.54 -10.53
CA VAL A 70 6.53 23.01 -10.57
C VAL A 70 5.15 23.50 -10.12
N ASP A 71 4.11 22.74 -10.46
CA ASP A 71 2.72 23.03 -10.08
C ASP A 71 1.92 21.76 -9.68
N PRO A 72 0.67 21.90 -9.19
CA PRO A 72 -0.15 20.75 -8.80
C PRO A 72 -0.54 19.80 -9.93
N GLY A 73 -0.58 20.26 -11.18
CA GLY A 73 -0.83 19.45 -12.37
C GLY A 73 0.29 18.44 -12.59
N ASP A 74 1.55 18.87 -12.47
CA ASP A 74 2.71 17.96 -12.52
C ASP A 74 2.61 16.84 -11.48
N VAL A 75 2.16 17.18 -10.26
CA VAL A 75 1.93 16.18 -9.21
C VAL A 75 0.85 15.18 -9.63
N ALA A 76 -0.25 15.64 -10.25
CA ALA A 76 -1.33 14.78 -10.70
C ALA A 76 -0.86 13.80 -11.78
N GLU A 77 -0.14 14.28 -12.80
CA GLU A 77 0.43 13.41 -13.85
C GLU A 77 1.42 12.39 -13.26
N MET A 78 2.32 12.85 -12.37
CA MET A 78 3.25 11.96 -11.68
C MET A 78 2.55 10.91 -10.81
N LEU A 79 1.37 11.21 -10.28
CA LEU A 79 0.54 10.27 -9.51
C LEU A 79 -0.22 9.29 -10.41
N GLU A 80 -0.73 9.73 -11.56
CA GLU A 80 -1.41 8.86 -12.53
C GLU A 80 -0.47 7.80 -13.10
N CYS A 81 0.80 8.14 -13.30
CA CYS A 81 1.82 7.17 -13.71
C CYS A 81 2.26 6.22 -12.58
N MET A 82 1.83 6.41 -11.34
CA MET A 82 2.22 5.53 -10.23
C MET A 82 1.32 4.31 -10.14
N LEU A 83 1.93 3.15 -10.35
CA LEU A 83 1.28 1.86 -10.17
C LEU A 83 0.99 1.59 -8.69
N TYR A 84 -0.24 1.17 -8.38
CA TYR A 84 -0.61 0.62 -7.08
C TYR A 84 -0.45 -0.89 -7.15
N LEU A 85 0.43 -1.45 -6.32
CA LEU A 85 0.56 -2.90 -6.18
C LEU A 85 0.07 -3.32 -4.79
N ILE A 86 -0.91 -4.22 -4.78
CA ILE A 86 -1.49 -4.78 -3.55
C ILE A 86 -1.20 -6.28 -3.54
N TYR A 87 -0.50 -6.72 -2.50
CA TYR A 87 -0.18 -8.13 -2.28
C TYR A 87 -0.82 -8.63 -0.98
N LEU A 88 -1.34 -9.86 -0.99
CA LEU A 88 -1.78 -10.58 0.20
C LEU A 88 -0.61 -11.46 0.67
N LEU A 89 -0.10 -11.21 1.89
CA LEU A 89 1.06 -11.91 2.43
C LEU A 89 0.73 -12.52 3.79
N ALA A 90 1.21 -13.73 4.07
CA ALA A 90 1.18 -14.35 5.40
C ALA A 90 2.35 -13.85 6.26
N SER A 91 2.19 -13.80 7.58
CA SER A 91 3.15 -13.24 8.53
C SER A 91 4.25 -14.22 8.98
N GLY A 92 4.43 -15.35 8.28
CA GLY A 92 5.51 -16.32 8.55
C GLY A 92 6.17 -16.86 7.28
N GLY A 93 7.50 -16.72 7.19
CA GLY A 93 8.35 -17.46 6.25
C GLY A 93 9.31 -16.65 5.34
N TRP A 94 10.53 -16.39 5.85
CA TRP A 94 11.85 -16.20 5.18
C TRP A 94 12.01 -15.21 4.00
N TRP A 95 12.52 -14.00 4.29
CA TRP A 95 13.41 -13.25 3.37
C TRP A 95 14.87 -13.62 3.66
N GLY A 96 15.24 -14.87 3.40
CA GLY A 96 16.59 -15.37 3.58
C GLY A 96 16.72 -16.72 2.91
N GLU A 97 17.68 -16.81 1.98
CA GLU A 97 18.00 -17.93 1.06
C GLU A 97 17.30 -17.89 -0.31
N LEU A 98 17.82 -17.01 -1.17
CA LEU A 98 18.11 -17.30 -2.58
C LEU A 98 19.58 -16.93 -2.85
#